data_AF-A0A2E8RUH3-F1
#
_entry.id   AF-A0A2E8RUH3-F1
#
_cell.length_a   1.000
_cell.length_b   1.000
_cell.length_c   1.000
_cell.angle_alpha   90.00
_cell.angle_beta   90.00
_cell.angle_gamma   90.00
#
_symmetry.space_group_name_H-M   'P 1'
#
loop_
_entity.id
_entity.type
_entity.pdbx_description
1 polymer ?
#
loop_
_entity_poly.entity_id
_entity_poly.type
_entity_poly.pdbx_seq_one_letter_code
_entity_poly.pdbx_strand_id
1 'polypeptide(L)'
;MALARQKFWRQLLTVMNQKSSLFQQANPSQKPYISTSAHLTGISWSFNLTHSSCRSQIYIEPGDKIYNKQIFDRLYQKKNVLEPALGFPITWERMEGKKACRIESRPDGIVQ
;
A
#
# COMPACT_ATOMS: atom_id res chain seq x y z
N MET A 1 16.54 0.04 16.07
CA MET A 1 15.39 -0.18 15.15
C MET A 1 15.11 0.99 14.20
N ALA A 2 15.05 2.25 14.66
CA ALA A 2 14.73 3.41 13.81
C ALA A 2 15.72 3.64 12.64
N LEU A 3 17.03 3.52 12.89
CA LEU A 3 18.09 3.63 11.88
C LEU A 3 18.00 2.53 10.80
N ALA A 4 17.64 1.30 11.19
CA ALA A 4 17.50 0.17 10.26
C ALA A 4 16.35 0.40 9.26
N ARG A 5 15.20 0.92 9.72
CA ARG A 5 14.08 1.27 8.84
C ARG A 5 14.42 2.40 7.87
N GLN A 6 15.09 3.45 8.33
CA GLN A 6 15.48 4.55 7.45
C GLN A 6 16.44 4.07 6.34
N LYS A 7 17.38 3.18 6.69
CA LYS A 7 18.28 2.53 5.72
C LYS A 7 17.51 1.67 4.73
N PHE A 8 16.55 0.87 5.20
CA PHE A 8 15.67 0.07 4.34
C PHE A 8 14.90 0.94 3.34
N TRP A 9 14.22 2.00 3.82
CA TRP A 9 13.46 2.87 2.93
C TRP A 9 14.35 3.58 1.91
N ARG A 10 15.58 3.96 2.28
CA ARG A 10 16.55 4.51 1.32
C ARG A 10 16.85 3.52 0.20
N GLN A 11 17.13 2.26 0.53
CA GLN A 11 17.40 1.21 -0.47
C GLN A 11 16.17 0.94 -1.36
N LEU A 12 14.98 0.82 -0.75
CA LEU A 12 13.74 0.62 -1.49
C LEU A 12 13.48 1.76 -2.48
N LEU A 13 13.61 3.02 -2.03
CA LEU A 13 13.39 4.20 -2.86
C LEU A 13 14.38 4.28 -4.02
N THR A 14 15.65 3.92 -3.82
CA THR A 14 16.64 3.84 -4.91
C THR A 14 16.19 2.87 -6.00
N VAL A 15 15.73 1.67 -5.63
CA VAL A 15 15.24 0.67 -6.61
C VAL A 15 13.92 1.10 -7.24
N MET A 16 12.99 1.63 -6.45
CA MET A 16 11.68 2.05 -6.93
C MET A 16 11.78 3.21 -7.93
N ASN A 17 12.65 4.19 -7.67
CA ASN A 17 12.82 5.35 -8.54
C ASN A 17 13.48 5.00 -9.89
N GLN A 18 14.09 3.83 -10.03
CA GLN A 18 14.54 3.29 -11.32
C GLN A 18 13.40 2.68 -12.14
N LYS A 19 12.29 2.28 -11.49
CA LYS A 19 11.16 1.58 -12.11
C LYS A 19 9.90 2.44 -12.25
N SER A 20 9.76 3.48 -11.44
CA SER A 20 8.55 4.29 -11.36
C SER A 20 8.84 5.68 -10.80
N SER A 21 8.06 6.68 -11.23
CA SER A 21 8.10 8.03 -10.68
C SER A 21 7.28 8.22 -9.39
N LEU A 22 6.49 7.21 -8.97
CA LEU A 22 5.52 7.31 -7.88
C LEU A 22 6.11 7.81 -6.55
N PHE A 23 7.36 7.44 -6.25
CA PHE A 23 8.02 7.74 -4.97
C PHE A 23 9.19 8.72 -5.12
N GLN A 24 9.31 9.44 -6.24
CA GLN A 24 10.43 10.37 -6.47
C GLN A 24 10.56 11.47 -5.40
N GLN A 25 9.42 11.94 -4.87
CA GLN A 25 9.37 12.97 -3.83
C GLN A 25 9.33 12.40 -2.41
N ALA A 26 9.36 11.07 -2.26
CA ALA A 26 9.28 10.42 -0.96
C ALA A 26 10.65 10.42 -0.28
N ASN A 27 10.66 10.72 1.02
CA ASN A 27 11.88 10.72 1.83
C ASN A 27 11.91 9.51 2.78
N PRO A 28 13.08 8.87 2.99
CA PRO A 28 13.23 7.82 4.00
C PRO A 28 12.85 8.35 5.39
N SER A 29 12.03 7.59 6.13
CA SER A 29 11.58 7.99 7.47
C SER A 29 11.82 6.89 8.52
N GLN A 30 11.54 7.17 9.78
CA GLN A 30 11.57 6.13 10.84
C GLN A 30 10.23 5.40 10.99
N LYS A 31 9.19 5.86 10.29
CA LYS A 31 7.84 5.30 10.34
C LYS A 31 7.85 3.87 9.80
N PRO A 32 6.95 3.00 10.29
CA PRO A 32 6.79 1.64 9.77
C PRO A 32 6.13 1.61 8.39
N TYR A 33 5.99 2.75 7.72
CA TYR A 33 5.44 2.86 6.39
C TYR A 33 6.05 4.03 5.63
N ILE A 34 5.94 3.99 4.31
CA ILE A 34 6.16 5.09 3.40
C ILE A 34 5.04 5.12 2.38
N SER A 35 4.52 6.30 2.06
CA SER A 35 3.35 6.45 1.20
C SER A 35 3.50 7.62 0.25
N THR A 36 2.78 7.54 -0.86
CA THR A 36 2.65 8.59 -1.87
C THR A 36 1.20 8.65 -2.34
N SER A 37 0.75 9.82 -2.80
CA SER A 37 -0.60 9.97 -3.35
C SER A 37 -0.72 9.17 -4.65
N ALA A 38 -1.89 8.60 -4.91
CA ALA A 38 -2.21 7.96 -6.18
C ALA A 38 -2.57 8.97 -7.29
N HIS A 39 -2.23 10.24 -7.11
CA HIS A 39 -2.73 11.38 -7.91
C HIS A 39 -4.26 11.49 -7.92
N LEU A 40 -4.90 10.86 -6.94
CA LEU A 40 -6.34 10.87 -6.71
C LEU A 40 -6.57 11.26 -5.25
N THR A 41 -7.49 12.19 -5.03
CA THR A 41 -7.82 12.66 -3.68
C THR A 41 -8.31 11.49 -2.81
N GLY A 42 -7.73 11.35 -1.61
CA GLY A 42 -8.10 10.33 -0.65
C GLY A 42 -7.63 8.91 -1.00
N ILE A 43 -6.70 8.74 -1.95
CA ILE A 43 -6.12 7.44 -2.27
C ILE A 43 -4.59 7.54 -2.23
N SER A 44 -3.95 6.63 -1.50
CA SER A 44 -2.50 6.55 -1.43
C SER A 44 -1.97 5.14 -1.68
N TRP A 45 -0.80 5.09 -2.32
CA TRP A 45 0.05 3.90 -2.35
C TRP A 45 0.93 3.90 -1.12
N SER A 46 1.10 2.75 -0.48
CA SER A 46 1.97 2.62 0.67
C SER A 46 2.70 1.29 0.71
N PHE A 47 3.96 1.35 1.15
CA PHE A 47 4.68 0.19 1.66
C PHE A 47 4.67 0.26 3.17
N ASN A 48 4.41 -0.87 3.83
CA ASN A 48 4.52 -0.95 5.28
C ASN A 48 5.46 -2.09 5.64
N LEU A 49 6.33 -1.83 6.63
CA LEU A 49 7.31 -2.76 7.13
C LEU A 49 7.30 -2.76 8.67
N THR A 50 7.02 -3.92 9.24
CA THR A 50 7.21 -4.22 10.67
C THR A 50 8.34 -5.24 10.81
N HIS A 51 8.65 -5.65 12.05
CA HIS A 51 9.63 -6.72 12.29
C HIS A 51 9.23 -8.05 11.64
N SER A 52 7.93 -8.29 11.48
CA SER A 52 7.36 -9.58 11.08
C SER A 52 6.41 -9.47 9.88
N SER A 53 6.41 -8.34 9.15
CA SER A 53 5.56 -8.19 7.97
C SER A 53 6.11 -7.16 7.00
N CYS A 54 5.98 -7.44 5.72
CA CYS A 54 6.12 -6.47 4.64
C CYS A 54 4.86 -6.54 3.78
N ARG A 55 4.29 -5.37 3.44
CA ARG A 55 3.08 -5.29 2.63
C ARG A 55 3.12 -4.09 1.70
N SER A 56 2.61 -4.27 0.50
CA SER A 56 2.24 -3.19 -0.41
C SER A 56 0.73 -2.98 -0.32
N GLN A 57 0.28 -1.73 -0.37
CA GLN A 57 -1.09 -1.39 -0.05
C GLN A 57 -1.59 -0.18 -0.85
N ILE A 58 -2.83 -0.26 -1.31
CA ILE A 58 -3.68 0.89 -1.63
C ILE A 58 -4.52 1.20 -0.39
N TYR A 59 -4.40 2.43 0.12
CA TYR A 59 -5.22 2.93 1.20
C TYR A 59 -6.19 3.97 0.67
N ILE A 60 -7.49 3.75 0.89
CA ILE A 60 -8.54 4.70 0.59
C ILE A 60 -8.85 5.40 1.91
N GLU A 61 -8.38 6.64 2.01
CA GLU A 61 -8.36 7.46 3.23
C GLU A 61 -9.78 7.75 3.73
N PRO A 62 -9.98 7.87 5.05
CA PRO A 62 -11.28 8.18 5.61
C PRO A 62 -11.72 9.60 5.24
N GLY A 63 -12.70 9.71 4.33
CA GLY A 63 -13.35 10.97 3.95
C GLY A 63 -14.86 10.76 3.88
N ASP A 64 -15.37 10.63 2.66
CA ASP A 64 -16.75 10.20 2.40
C ASP A 64 -16.82 8.66 2.37
N LYS A 65 -17.57 8.08 3.33
CA LYS A 65 -17.73 6.63 3.44
C LYS A 65 -18.31 6.03 2.16
N ILE A 66 -19.34 6.65 1.58
CA ILE A 66 -20.04 6.12 0.41
C ILE A 66 -19.10 6.14 -0.79
N TYR A 67 -18.46 7.27 -1.04
CA TYR A 67 -17.50 7.42 -2.14
C TYR A 67 -16.33 6.43 -2.02
N ASN A 68 -15.79 6.27 -0.81
CA ASN A 68 -14.70 5.32 -0.56
C ASN A 68 -15.11 3.88 -0.83
N LYS A 69 -16.33 3.50 -0.45
CA LYS A 69 -16.85 2.16 -0.74
C LYS A 69 -17.05 1.96 -2.24
N GLN A 70 -17.54 2.96 -2.97
CA GLN A 70 -17.68 2.88 -4.42
C GLN A 70 -16.34 2.67 -5.14
N ILE A 71 -15.28 3.37 -4.70
CA ILE A 71 -13.92 3.15 -5.22
C ILE A 71 -13.47 1.71 -4.96
N PHE A 72 -13.63 1.24 -3.72
CA PHE A 72 -13.27 -0.12 -3.34
C PHE A 72 -14.04 -1.15 -4.18
N ASP A 73 -15.36 -1.02 -4.28
CA ASP A 73 -16.23 -1.94 -5.00
C ASP A 73 -15.86 -1.98 -6.50
N ARG A 74 -15.48 -0.84 -7.10
CA ARG A 74 -15.00 -0.78 -8.49
C ARG A 74 -13.64 -1.46 -8.70
N LEU A 75 -12.73 -1.37 -7.73
CA LEU A 75 -11.46 -2.11 -7.77
C LEU A 75 -11.70 -3.61 -7.56
N TYR A 76 -12.61 -3.97 -6.66
CA TYR A 76 -12.98 -5.36 -6.38
C TYR A 76 -13.59 -6.07 -7.59
N GLN A 77 -14.37 -5.36 -8.42
CA GLN A 77 -14.87 -5.91 -9.69
C GLN A 77 -13.75 -6.36 -10.65
N LYS A 78 -12.53 -5.83 -10.50
CA LYS A 78 -11.36 -6.21 -11.29
C LYS A 78 -10.48 -7.29 -10.61
N LYS A 79 -10.92 -7.85 -9.48
CA LYS A 79 -10.16 -8.84 -8.69
C LYS A 79 -9.58 -9.97 -9.54
N ASN A 80 -10.41 -10.59 -10.39
CA ASN A 80 -10.01 -11.72 -11.24
C ASN A 80 -8.93 -11.36 -12.28
N VAL A 81 -8.72 -10.08 -12.57
CA VAL A 81 -7.64 -9.59 -13.44
C VAL A 81 -6.42 -9.19 -12.63
N LEU A 82 -6.63 -8.54 -11.47
CA LEU A 82 -5.56 -8.00 -10.63
C LEU A 82 -4.78 -9.09 -9.91
N GLU A 83 -5.44 -10.10 -9.35
CA GLU A 83 -4.77 -11.16 -8.58
C GLU A 83 -3.80 -11.98 -9.43
N PRO A 84 -4.17 -12.49 -10.63
CA PRO A 84 -3.22 -13.20 -11.48
C PRO A 84 -2.09 -12.31 -12.00
N ALA A 85 -2.38 -11.04 -12.30
CA ALA A 85 -1.38 -10.10 -12.81
C ALA A 85 -0.34 -9.71 -11.74
N LEU A 86 -0.75 -9.64 -10.47
CA LEU A 86 0.16 -9.31 -9.37
C LEU A 86 1.02 -10.51 -8.97
N GLY A 87 0.49 -11.73 -9.10
CA GLY A 87 1.21 -12.96 -8.76
C GLY A 87 1.40 -13.18 -7.25
N PHE A 88 0.74 -12.38 -6.41
CA PHE A 88 0.75 -12.48 -4.96
C PHE A 88 -0.69 -12.40 -4.41
N PRO A 89 -0.99 -13.06 -3.28
CA PRO A 89 -2.30 -12.95 -2.66
C PRO A 89 -2.67 -11.49 -2.36
N ILE A 90 -3.92 -11.12 -2.66
CA ILE A 90 -4.48 -9.82 -2.34
C ILE A 90 -5.54 -9.99 -1.25
N THR A 91 -5.37 -9.25 -0.15
CA THR A 91 -6.40 -9.10 0.89
C THR A 91 -7.22 -7.86 0.60
N TRP A 92 -8.53 -8.06 0.47
CA TRP A 92 -9.51 -7.03 0.16
C TRP A 92 -10.29 -6.66 1.42
N GLU A 93 -9.93 -5.54 2.06
CA GLU A 93 -10.55 -5.08 3.29
C GLU A 93 -11.41 -3.85 3.03
N ARG A 94 -12.70 -4.09 2.83
CA ARG A 94 -13.68 -3.00 2.80
C ARG A 94 -13.72 -2.25 4.14
N MET A 95 -13.27 -2.86 5.24
CA MET A 95 -13.29 -2.30 6.60
C MET A 95 -14.69 -1.87 7.05
N GLU A 96 -15.58 -2.85 7.21
CA GLU A 96 -16.92 -2.60 7.74
C GLU A 96 -16.85 -1.90 9.10
N GLY A 97 -17.70 -0.88 9.29
CA GLY A 97 -17.66 0.01 10.46
C GLY A 97 -16.67 1.18 10.37
N LYS A 98 -15.77 1.22 9.37
CA LYS A 98 -14.85 2.35 9.14
C LYS A 98 -15.13 3.06 7.82
N LYS A 99 -14.74 4.34 7.76
CA LYS A 99 -14.82 5.16 6.53
C LYS A 99 -13.72 4.82 5.51
N ALA A 100 -12.57 4.34 5.98
CA ALA A 100 -11.47 3.91 5.14
C ALA A 100 -11.77 2.56 4.46
N CYS A 101 -11.02 2.25 3.40
CA CYS A 101 -10.91 0.91 2.82
C CYS A 101 -9.43 0.61 2.56
N ARG A 102 -9.09 -0.68 2.44
CA ARG A 102 -7.73 -1.12 2.21
C ARG A 102 -7.69 -2.30 1.25
N ILE A 103 -6.74 -2.27 0.34
CA ILE A 103 -6.39 -3.39 -0.55
C ILE A 103 -4.90 -3.60 -0.34
N GLU A 104 -4.49 -4.78 0.12
CA GLU A 104 -3.09 -5.05 0.42
C GLU A 104 -2.64 -6.36 -0.17
N SER A 105 -1.37 -6.41 -0.55
CA SER A 105 -0.70 -7.63 -0.98
C SER A 105 0.51 -7.87 -0.10
N ARG A 106 0.69 -9.13 0.28
CA ARG A 106 1.77 -9.58 1.14
C ARG A 106 2.56 -10.64 0.37
N PRO A 107 3.90 -10.54 0.30
CA PRO A 107 4.71 -11.64 -0.18
C PRO A 107 4.52 -12.83 0.76
N ASP A 108 4.30 -14.02 0.19
CA ASP A 108 4.30 -15.26 0.97
C ASP A 108 5.69 -15.49 1.59
N GLY A 109 5.72 -15.94 2.85
CA GLY A 109 6.97 -16.30 3.54
C GLY A 109 7.57 -15.25 4.49
N ILE A 110 6.91 -14.10 4.73
CA ILE A 110 7.31 -13.13 5.78
C ILE A 110 6.40 -13.29 7.01
N VAL A 111 6.13 -14.52 7.42
CA VAL A 111 5.52 -14.82 8.72
C VAL A 111 6.34 -15.93 9.36
N GLN A 112 7.25 -15.52 10.24
CA GLN A 112 7.70 -16.26 11.42
C GLN A 112 8.38 -15.27 12.37
#